data_AF-A0A819XCX2-F1
#
_entry.id   AF-A0A819XCX2-F1
#
_cell.length_a   1.000
_cell.length_b   1.000
_cell.length_c   1.000
_cell.angle_alpha   90.00
_cell.angle_beta   90.00
_cell.angle_gamma   90.00
#
_symmetry.space_group_name_H-M   'P 1'
#
loop_
_entity.id
_entity.type
_entity.pdbx_description
1 polymer ?
#
loop_
_entity_poly.entity_id
_entity_poly.type
_entity_poly.pdbx_seq_one_letter_code
_entity_poly.pdbx_strand_id
1 'polypeptide(L)'
;MSPVPSINKEVVPTDIDCHLSTHADFNIEKFQDELYKYHMTCQVFREDWRYVLLIDEDAPTGPFTVDLIEPHVALTHDRIDFDVNNLSLEKGYTHELGMRVDIQQRPYLIELETIVDNIKNKKLQVLRPVDPTLEMRIDKMISVRGWTQLGQSFLVIPNPDSKYWSVLVHLASSDRLYKDVEQQMNNIGYQVNIISIEQIKNPLLEDQYEALKKIIAKQCSGFDPNERELFHGTSGEGIDGIRDNGFDDRYFSHGAYFADDPAKSHQYTATDLNDDTRVIYYTKVVLGNVSHQSVPSTELVSAPLPYHSVVGTLNGFTEYIVYRYGQALPYLKITYTA
;
A
#
# COMPACT_ATOMS: atom_id res chain seq x y z
N MET A 1 21.36 -9.57 14.84
CA MET A 1 20.56 -8.65 15.66
C MET A 1 19.70 -9.49 16.60
N SER A 2 19.19 -8.92 17.70
CA SER A 2 18.16 -9.61 18.49
C SER A 2 16.91 -9.81 17.64
N PRO A 3 16.19 -10.95 17.76
CA PRO A 3 14.92 -11.12 17.05
C PRO A 3 13.91 -10.07 17.54
N VAL A 4 13.07 -9.59 16.62
CA VAL A 4 11.92 -8.74 16.98
C VAL A 4 11.04 -9.50 17.99
N PRO A 5 10.66 -8.90 19.13
CA PRO A 5 9.81 -9.57 20.11
C PRO A 5 8.49 -10.05 19.49
N SER A 6 8.00 -11.21 19.90
CA SER A 6 6.70 -11.70 19.44
C SER A 6 5.58 -10.80 19.98
N ILE A 7 5.05 -9.94 19.13
CA ILE A 7 4.02 -8.94 19.47
C ILE A 7 2.80 -9.64 20.08
N ASN A 8 2.54 -9.41 21.37
CA ASN A 8 1.32 -9.86 22.02
C ASN A 8 0.15 -8.99 21.54
N LYS A 9 -0.62 -9.50 20.56
CA LYS A 9 -1.73 -8.79 19.89
C LYS A 9 -2.85 -8.31 20.83
N GLU A 10 -2.94 -8.86 22.03
CA GLU A 10 -3.89 -8.42 23.07
C GLU A 10 -3.43 -7.08 23.69
N VAL A 11 -2.13 -6.97 23.99
CA VAL A 11 -1.53 -5.86 24.77
C VAL A 11 -0.95 -4.77 23.87
N VAL A 12 -0.21 -5.15 22.82
CA VAL A 12 0.40 -4.23 21.85
C VAL A 12 -0.64 -3.87 20.78
N PRO A 13 -0.78 -2.61 20.36
CA PRO A 13 -1.47 -2.30 19.11
C PRO A 13 -0.58 -2.72 17.93
N THR A 14 -1.14 -3.43 16.96
CA THR A 14 -0.60 -3.50 15.59
C THR A 14 -0.94 -2.27 14.75
N ASP A 15 -1.74 -1.40 15.35
CA ASP A 15 -2.70 -0.55 14.70
C ASP A 15 -2.15 0.88 14.81
N ILE A 16 -1.07 1.17 14.04
CA ILE A 16 -0.20 2.32 14.33
C ILE A 16 0.61 3.15 13.21
N ASP A 17 0.40 4.51 13.02
CA ASP A 17 1.25 5.63 12.37
C ASP A 17 0.94 7.16 12.78
N CYS A 18 1.67 8.21 12.33
CA CYS A 18 1.65 9.68 12.69
C CYS A 18 2.46 10.55 11.65
N HIS A 19 2.45 11.90 11.73
CA HIS A 19 3.11 12.79 10.73
C HIS A 19 4.12 13.82 11.30
N LEU A 20 5.25 14.03 10.60
CA LEU A 20 6.10 15.25 10.63
C LEU A 20 6.53 15.67 9.20
N SER A 21 7.25 16.78 9.11
CA SER A 21 7.67 17.52 7.90
C SER A 21 8.18 16.70 6.71
N THR A 22 7.69 17.07 5.52
CA THR A 22 8.06 16.55 4.19
C THR A 22 9.37 17.14 3.62
N HIS A 23 10.28 17.62 4.47
CA HIS A 23 11.47 18.38 4.06
C HIS A 23 12.76 17.92 4.76
N ALA A 24 12.71 16.83 5.51
CA ALA A 24 13.84 16.31 6.27
C ALA A 24 13.70 14.79 6.50
N ASP A 25 14.84 14.11 6.50
CA ASP A 25 14.99 12.71 6.88
C ASP A 25 14.54 12.51 8.33
N PHE A 26 14.03 11.32 8.66
CA PHE A 26 13.77 11.02 10.05
C PHE A 26 15.05 10.66 10.79
N ASN A 27 15.45 11.54 11.69
CA ASN A 27 16.51 11.25 12.61
C ASN A 27 15.95 10.44 13.80
N ILE A 28 16.07 9.11 13.71
CA ILE A 28 15.66 8.14 14.74
C ILE A 28 16.27 8.50 16.10
N GLU A 29 17.57 8.81 16.16
CA GLU A 29 18.27 9.15 17.40
C GLU A 29 17.67 10.40 18.04
N LYS A 30 17.45 11.47 17.25
CA LYS A 30 16.79 12.70 17.70
C LYS A 30 15.37 12.41 18.18
N PHE A 31 14.64 11.49 17.56
CA PHE A 31 13.31 11.13 18.03
C PHE A 31 13.34 10.39 19.38
N GLN A 32 14.30 9.48 19.58
CA GLN A 32 14.53 8.86 20.88
C GLN A 32 14.88 9.92 21.95
N ASP A 33 15.69 10.93 21.61
CA ASP A 33 15.98 12.07 22.49
C ASP A 33 14.73 12.90 22.82
N GLU A 34 13.83 13.16 21.86
CA GLU A 34 12.57 13.85 22.10
C GLU A 34 11.62 13.02 23.00
N LEU A 35 11.47 11.71 22.78
CA LEU A 35 10.70 10.82 23.65
C LEU A 35 11.23 10.79 25.09
N TYR A 36 12.55 10.79 25.26
CA TYR A 36 13.18 10.75 26.57
C TYR A 36 12.79 11.94 27.45
N LYS A 37 12.59 13.14 26.86
CA LYS A 37 12.09 14.33 27.57
C LYS A 37 10.71 14.12 28.21
N TYR A 38 9.91 13.21 27.66
CA TYR A 38 8.59 12.86 28.13
C TYR A 38 8.56 11.64 29.06
N HIS A 39 9.73 11.12 29.44
CA HIS A 39 9.93 9.87 30.18
C HIS A 39 9.42 8.62 29.46
N MET A 40 9.45 8.64 28.13
CA MET A 40 9.14 7.50 27.27
C MET A 40 10.43 6.84 26.80
N THR A 41 10.47 5.51 26.81
CA THR A 41 11.59 4.66 26.37
C THR A 41 11.36 4.17 24.94
N CYS A 42 12.42 3.97 24.14
CA CYS A 42 12.28 3.47 22.77
C CYS A 42 13.47 2.58 22.38
N GLN A 43 13.20 1.31 22.05
CA GLN A 43 14.16 0.35 21.50
C GLN A 43 14.04 0.26 19.98
N VAL A 44 15.15 0.12 19.27
CA VAL A 44 15.18 0.04 17.79
C VAL A 44 15.60 -1.35 17.34
N PHE A 45 14.75 -2.01 16.56
CA PHE A 45 15.04 -3.25 15.84
C PHE A 45 15.16 -2.96 14.35
N ARG A 46 15.93 -3.78 13.61
CA ARG A 46 16.08 -3.67 12.15
C ARG A 46 15.80 -5.00 11.49
N GLU A 47 15.02 -4.95 10.41
CA GLU A 47 14.84 -6.01 9.42
C GLU A 47 15.43 -5.57 8.07
N ASP A 48 15.39 -6.44 7.06
CA ASP A 48 16.03 -6.19 5.75
C ASP A 48 15.38 -5.07 4.91
N TRP A 49 14.22 -4.56 5.34
CA TRP A 49 13.38 -3.60 4.60
C TRP A 49 12.71 -2.54 5.49
N ARG A 50 12.81 -2.65 6.82
CA ARG A 50 12.26 -1.70 7.79
C ARG A 50 13.04 -1.66 9.11
N TYR A 51 12.82 -0.63 9.92
CA TYR A 51 13.10 -0.63 11.36
C TYR A 51 11.79 -0.75 12.13
N VAL A 52 11.84 -1.32 13.33
CA VAL A 52 10.70 -1.41 14.26
C VAL A 52 11.13 -0.75 15.58
N LEU A 53 10.43 0.30 16.00
CA LEU A 53 10.74 1.09 17.19
C LEU A 53 9.76 0.71 18.32
N LEU A 54 10.16 -0.10 19.28
CA LEU A 54 9.33 -0.48 20.43
C LEU A 54 9.41 0.61 21.50
N ILE A 55 8.34 1.39 21.64
CA ILE A 55 8.19 2.45 22.65
C ILE A 55 7.45 1.91 23.87
N ASP A 56 7.98 2.19 25.06
CA ASP A 56 7.32 1.97 26.35
C ASP A 56 6.81 0.53 26.58
N GLU A 57 7.69 -0.45 26.34
CA GLU A 57 7.46 -1.90 26.48
C GLU A 57 6.67 -2.28 27.76
N ASP A 58 7.06 -1.71 28.90
CA ASP A 58 6.52 -2.01 30.22
C ASP A 58 5.41 -1.04 30.71
N ALA A 59 4.93 -0.12 29.86
CA ALA A 59 4.02 0.93 30.34
C ALA A 59 2.58 0.41 30.64
N PRO A 60 1.92 0.91 31.71
CA PRO A 60 0.53 0.56 32.04
C PRO A 60 -0.52 0.98 30.99
N THR A 61 -0.12 1.80 30.00
CA THR A 61 -0.93 2.16 28.83
C THR A 61 -0.96 1.07 27.76
N GLY A 62 -0.10 0.06 27.88
CA GLY A 62 0.35 -0.78 26.77
C GLY A 62 1.53 -0.13 26.04
N PRO A 63 2.38 -0.94 25.37
CA PRO A 63 3.49 -0.46 24.55
C PRO A 63 3.04 -0.09 23.14
N PHE A 64 3.92 0.57 22.38
CA PHE A 64 3.70 1.03 21.01
C PHE A 64 4.84 0.52 20.11
N THR A 65 4.60 0.15 18.86
CA THR A 65 5.61 -0.52 17.98
C THR A 65 5.65 0.05 16.58
N VAL A 66 6.76 0.71 16.24
CA VAL A 66 6.83 1.82 15.29
C VAL A 66 7.64 1.50 14.01
N ASP A 67 6.95 1.33 12.87
CA ASP A 67 7.55 0.76 11.64
C ASP A 67 8.07 1.78 10.61
N LEU A 68 9.40 1.83 10.42
CA LEU A 68 10.07 2.72 9.45
C LEU A 68 10.55 1.95 8.24
N ILE A 69 9.88 2.08 7.09
CA ILE A 69 10.28 1.40 5.84
C ILE A 69 11.39 2.22 5.12
N GLU A 70 12.28 1.53 4.38
CA GLU A 70 13.32 2.12 3.53
C GLU A 70 12.93 2.06 2.02
N PRO A 71 13.24 3.08 1.17
CA PRO A 71 13.61 4.41 1.61
C PRO A 71 12.36 5.01 2.26
N HIS A 72 12.46 6.23 2.72
CA HIS A 72 11.42 6.80 3.57
C HIS A 72 10.16 7.16 2.71
N VAL A 73 9.00 7.73 3.13
CA VAL A 73 8.32 8.94 2.53
C VAL A 73 6.84 8.92 2.06
N ALA A 74 6.23 10.12 2.13
CA ALA A 74 5.09 10.61 1.34
C ALA A 74 5.02 10.26 -0.18
N LEU A 75 3.86 10.04 -0.75
CA LEU A 75 2.51 9.89 -0.20
C LEU A 75 1.97 8.60 -0.81
N THR A 76 1.14 7.86 -0.09
CA THR A 76 1.03 6.42 -0.34
C THR A 76 -0.37 5.92 -0.60
N HIS A 77 -1.40 6.49 0.03
CA HIS A 77 -2.74 6.43 -0.51
C HIS A 77 -3.45 7.79 -0.41
N ASP A 78 -4.63 7.83 -1.01
CA ASP A 78 -5.57 8.94 -0.95
C ASP A 78 -6.48 8.89 0.29
N ARG A 79 -6.29 7.99 1.28
CA ARG A 79 -7.30 7.67 2.31
C ARG A 79 -6.70 7.49 3.72
N ILE A 80 -6.98 8.47 4.60
CA ILE A 80 -6.68 8.39 6.04
C ILE A 80 -7.39 7.19 6.68
N ASP A 81 -6.64 6.31 7.33
CA ASP A 81 -7.08 5.33 8.33
C ASP A 81 -6.18 5.46 9.60
N PHE A 82 -6.63 4.97 10.76
CA PHE A 82 -6.35 5.52 12.08
C PHE A 82 -5.75 4.56 13.08
N ASP A 83 -4.61 4.97 13.63
CA ASP A 83 -3.52 4.10 14.12
C ASP A 83 -2.40 5.09 14.67
N VAL A 84 -1.43 4.81 15.59
CA VAL A 84 -0.35 5.67 16.25
C VAL A 84 1.20 5.25 16.21
N ASN A 85 2.03 5.63 15.21
CA ASN A 85 3.50 5.35 15.06
C ASN A 85 4.29 6.40 14.23
N ASN A 86 5.59 6.57 14.47
CA ASN A 86 6.49 7.32 13.58
C ASN A 86 6.17 8.79 13.26
N LEU A 87 7.26 9.50 13.00
CA LEU A 87 7.29 10.93 12.83
C LEU A 87 8.28 11.17 11.69
N SER A 88 7.87 11.79 10.58
CA SER A 88 8.68 12.12 9.36
C SER A 88 9.30 10.95 8.58
N LEU A 89 9.51 11.17 7.27
CA LEU A 89 10.31 10.37 6.32
C LEU A 89 10.53 11.19 4.97
N GLU A 90 11.78 11.26 4.43
CA GLU A 90 12.50 12.01 3.29
C GLU A 90 11.84 12.52 1.93
N LYS A 91 12.47 12.33 0.72
CA LYS A 91 11.79 12.00 -0.58
C LYS A 91 11.99 10.50 -1.02
N GLY A 92 10.92 9.75 -1.35
CA GLY A 92 10.94 8.27 -1.52
C GLY A 92 9.53 7.62 -1.62
N TYR A 93 9.26 6.61 -0.78
CA TYR A 93 8.02 5.85 -0.56
C TYR A 93 7.86 5.13 0.83
N THR A 94 6.73 5.24 1.59
CA THR A 94 6.31 4.29 2.67
C THR A 94 4.80 4.21 2.97
N HIS A 95 4.26 3.00 3.12
CA HIS A 95 2.81 2.70 3.28
C HIS A 95 2.30 2.82 4.73
N GLU A 96 1.11 3.42 4.83
CA GLU A 96 0.40 4.05 5.96
C GLU A 96 -0.05 3.12 7.13
N LEU A 97 -0.41 3.65 8.32
CA LEU A 97 -1.68 4.37 8.63
C LEU A 97 -1.74 5.11 10.00
N GLY A 98 -2.26 6.35 10.14
CA GLY A 98 -1.91 7.22 11.31
C GLY A 98 -2.92 8.19 12.01
N MET A 99 -2.51 8.72 13.19
CA MET A 99 -3.41 9.29 14.22
C MET A 99 -3.44 10.82 14.35
N ARG A 100 -4.65 11.32 14.65
CA ARG A 100 -4.98 12.58 15.36
C ARG A 100 -4.38 13.86 14.80
N VAL A 101 -4.62 14.09 13.52
CA VAL A 101 -4.52 15.41 12.89
C VAL A 101 -5.76 16.25 13.20
N ASP A 102 -5.60 17.48 13.73
CA ASP A 102 -6.66 18.49 13.63
C ASP A 102 -6.70 19.04 12.19
N ILE A 103 -7.44 18.32 11.38
CA ILE A 103 -7.72 18.61 9.97
C ILE A 103 -8.73 19.75 9.75
N GLN A 104 -9.24 20.38 10.81
CA GLN A 104 -10.27 21.43 10.67
C GLN A 104 -9.70 22.74 10.11
N GLN A 105 -8.37 22.94 10.16
CA GLN A 105 -7.69 24.14 9.65
C GLN A 105 -6.46 23.78 8.80
N ARG A 106 -6.15 24.61 7.79
CA ARG A 106 -4.94 24.49 6.97
C ARG A 106 -3.85 25.45 7.45
N PRO A 107 -2.56 25.06 7.47
CA PRO A 107 -2.03 23.74 7.14
C PRO A 107 -2.37 22.69 8.21
N TYR A 108 -2.57 21.44 7.77
CA TYR A 108 -2.90 20.31 8.64
C TYR A 108 -1.64 19.87 9.40
N LEU A 109 -1.42 20.40 10.61
CA LEU A 109 -0.25 20.14 11.44
C LEU A 109 -0.66 19.52 12.79
N ILE A 110 0.19 18.63 13.31
CA ILE A 110 0.16 18.20 14.71
C ILE A 110 1.51 18.54 15.34
N GLU A 111 1.47 19.21 16.48
CA GLU A 111 2.64 19.36 17.34
C GLU A 111 2.87 18.07 18.14
N LEU A 112 4.12 17.61 18.30
CA LEU A 112 4.46 16.35 18.99
C LEU A 112 3.87 16.29 20.41
N GLU A 113 3.84 17.43 21.10
CA GLU A 113 3.20 17.67 22.40
C GLU A 113 1.73 17.24 22.40
N THR A 114 1.01 17.51 21.31
CA THR A 114 -0.40 17.14 21.14
C THR A 114 -0.55 15.64 20.99
N ILE A 115 0.37 14.95 20.29
CA ILE A 115 0.38 13.49 20.18
C ILE A 115 0.65 12.86 21.55
N VAL A 116 1.66 13.35 22.27
CA VAL A 116 2.06 12.85 23.59
C VAL A 116 0.96 13.06 24.64
N ASP A 117 0.31 14.23 24.70
CA ASP A 117 -0.85 14.45 25.57
C ASP A 117 -1.99 13.48 25.25
N ASN A 118 -2.25 13.28 23.95
CA ASN A 118 -3.32 12.43 23.45
C ASN A 118 -3.15 10.94 23.81
N ILE A 119 -1.90 10.46 23.82
CA ILE A 119 -1.52 9.11 24.28
C ILE A 119 -1.61 9.03 25.81
N LYS A 120 -0.95 9.94 26.53
CA LYS A 120 -0.90 9.93 28.01
C LYS A 120 -2.27 10.00 28.66
N ASN A 121 -3.22 10.72 28.04
CA ASN A 121 -4.60 10.83 28.52
C ASN A 121 -5.57 9.82 27.88
N LYS A 122 -5.09 8.86 27.08
CA LYS A 122 -5.92 7.84 26.39
C LYS A 122 -7.16 8.40 25.67
N LYS A 123 -7.08 9.59 25.06
CA LYS A 123 -8.17 10.10 24.20
C LYS A 123 -8.14 9.30 22.85
N LEU A 124 -9.07 9.48 21.91
CA LEU A 124 -8.96 9.09 20.48
C LEU A 124 -9.94 9.90 19.62
N GLN A 125 -9.85 9.84 18.29
CA GLN A 125 -10.87 10.40 17.40
C GLN A 125 -10.95 9.54 16.14
N VAL A 126 -12.14 9.37 15.56
CA VAL A 126 -12.36 8.56 14.35
C VAL A 126 -12.56 9.50 13.16
N LEU A 127 -11.71 9.40 12.14
CA LEU A 127 -11.76 10.25 10.93
C LEU A 127 -12.19 9.47 9.65
N ARG A 128 -12.88 8.33 9.84
CA ARG A 128 -13.31 7.41 8.77
C ARG A 128 -14.79 7.04 8.84
N PRO A 129 -15.38 6.53 7.72
CA PRO A 129 -16.57 5.69 7.79
C PRO A 129 -16.28 4.47 8.65
N VAL A 130 -17.24 4.08 9.51
CA VAL A 130 -17.11 2.86 10.32
C VAL A 130 -17.53 1.67 9.47
N ASP A 131 -16.53 0.89 9.04
CA ASP A 131 -16.70 -0.47 8.53
C ASP A 131 -16.61 -1.50 9.67
N PRO A 132 -17.02 -2.78 9.48
CA PRO A 132 -16.99 -3.78 10.56
C PRO A 132 -15.59 -4.08 11.11
N THR A 133 -14.53 -3.85 10.33
CA THR A 133 -13.15 -4.04 10.80
C THR A 133 -12.75 -2.88 11.70
N LEU A 134 -13.08 -1.64 11.31
CA LEU A 134 -12.85 -0.46 12.14
C LEU A 134 -13.69 -0.48 13.43
N GLU A 135 -14.92 -1.02 13.38
CA GLU A 135 -15.77 -1.20 14.56
C GLU A 135 -15.09 -2.10 15.61
N MET A 136 -14.55 -3.26 15.21
CA MET A 136 -13.76 -4.12 16.11
C MET A 136 -12.51 -3.42 16.69
N ARG A 137 -11.84 -2.57 15.91
CA ARG A 137 -10.68 -1.79 16.38
C ARG A 137 -11.09 -0.73 17.42
N ILE A 138 -12.18 0.00 17.17
CA ILE A 138 -12.74 0.99 18.11
C ILE A 138 -13.13 0.28 19.41
N ASP A 139 -13.83 -0.84 19.33
CA ASP A 139 -14.21 -1.65 20.50
C ASP A 139 -13.01 -2.13 21.31
N LYS A 140 -11.93 -2.58 20.65
CA LYS A 140 -10.67 -2.96 21.31
C LYS A 140 -10.06 -1.76 22.07
N MET A 141 -9.98 -0.60 21.42
CA MET A 141 -9.37 0.59 22.02
C MET A 141 -10.18 1.13 23.21
N ILE A 142 -11.51 1.16 23.10
CA ILE A 142 -12.40 1.64 24.16
C ILE A 142 -12.54 0.57 25.26
N SER A 143 -13.04 -0.62 24.91
CA SER A 143 -13.50 -1.63 25.89
C SER A 143 -12.36 -2.42 26.54
N VAL A 144 -11.24 -2.65 25.83
CA VAL A 144 -10.10 -3.41 26.37
C VAL A 144 -9.04 -2.46 26.96
N ARG A 145 -8.80 -1.31 26.32
CA ARG A 145 -7.67 -0.42 26.68
C ARG A 145 -8.08 0.85 27.43
N GLY A 146 -9.37 1.15 27.52
CA GLY A 146 -9.90 2.30 28.23
C GLY A 146 -9.59 3.64 27.56
N TRP A 147 -9.56 3.67 26.23
CA TRP A 147 -9.41 4.92 25.46
C TRP A 147 -10.79 5.59 25.26
N THR A 148 -10.82 6.91 25.13
CA THR A 148 -12.04 7.74 25.08
C THR A 148 -12.16 8.47 23.75
N GLN A 149 -13.19 8.16 22.96
CA GLN A 149 -13.44 8.88 21.71
C GLN A 149 -13.87 10.33 21.96
N LEU A 150 -13.21 11.25 21.25
CA LEU A 150 -13.50 12.69 21.21
C LEU A 150 -14.35 13.00 19.98
N GLY A 151 -15.47 13.67 20.20
CA GLY A 151 -16.35 14.15 19.12
C GLY A 151 -17.05 13.03 18.33
N GLN A 152 -17.76 13.45 17.29
CA GLN A 152 -18.33 12.52 16.30
C GLN A 152 -17.24 12.03 15.34
N SER A 153 -17.50 10.91 14.66
CA SER A 153 -16.66 10.49 13.55
C SER A 153 -16.77 11.48 12.40
N PHE A 154 -15.65 11.97 11.88
CA PHE A 154 -15.63 12.90 10.74
C PHE A 154 -15.27 12.18 9.46
N LEU A 155 -15.90 12.54 8.34
CA LEU A 155 -15.54 12.05 7.01
C LEU A 155 -14.67 13.08 6.32
N VAL A 156 -13.36 13.02 6.55
CA VAL A 156 -12.42 13.91 5.86
C VAL A 156 -11.21 13.10 5.40
N ILE A 157 -11.22 12.87 4.10
CA ILE A 157 -10.11 12.38 3.33
C ILE A 157 -9.49 13.61 2.65
N PRO A 158 -8.25 14.03 2.98
CA PRO A 158 -7.59 15.12 2.29
C PRO A 158 -7.26 14.66 0.87
N ASN A 159 -7.84 15.32 -0.13
CA ASN A 159 -7.44 15.09 -1.52
C ASN A 159 -5.92 15.25 -1.65
N PRO A 160 -5.22 14.36 -2.37
CA PRO A 160 -3.81 14.54 -2.67
C PRO A 160 -3.57 15.87 -3.39
N ASP A 161 -2.38 16.43 -3.19
CA ASP A 161 -1.90 17.61 -3.92
C ASP A 161 -2.13 17.40 -5.43
N SER A 162 -2.68 18.40 -6.12
CA SER A 162 -3.14 18.24 -7.51
C SER A 162 -2.01 17.89 -8.49
N LYS A 163 -0.75 18.08 -8.11
CA LYS A 163 0.42 17.59 -8.85
C LYS A 163 0.58 16.05 -8.87
N TYR A 164 -0.15 15.33 -8.00
CA TYR A 164 -0.15 13.87 -7.89
C TYR A 164 -1.46 13.23 -8.33
N TRP A 165 -2.39 13.99 -8.93
CA TRP A 165 -3.58 13.39 -9.53
C TRP A 165 -3.21 12.50 -10.70
N SER A 166 -3.89 11.36 -10.82
CA SER A 166 -3.74 10.51 -11.99
C SER A 166 -4.26 11.23 -13.23
N VAL A 167 -3.52 11.11 -14.34
CA VAL A 167 -3.92 11.61 -15.65
C VAL A 167 -3.94 10.45 -16.62
N LEU A 168 -5.06 10.27 -17.33
CA LEU A 168 -5.18 9.32 -18.42
C LEU A 168 -4.80 10.02 -19.74
N VAL A 169 -3.84 9.45 -20.45
CA VAL A 169 -3.35 9.95 -21.74
C VAL A 169 -3.61 8.90 -22.80
N HIS A 170 -4.55 9.14 -23.71
CA HIS A 170 -4.82 8.22 -24.82
C HIS A 170 -3.55 7.99 -25.66
N LEU A 171 -3.22 6.71 -25.88
CA LEU A 171 -2.26 6.32 -26.91
C LEU A 171 -2.93 6.37 -28.28
N ALA A 172 -2.20 6.81 -29.30
CA ALA A 172 -2.70 6.78 -30.66
C ALA A 172 -2.61 5.35 -31.21
N SER A 173 -3.58 4.92 -32.03
CA SER A 173 -3.53 3.59 -32.67
C SER A 173 -2.35 3.42 -33.65
N SER A 174 -1.66 4.50 -33.99
CA SER A 174 -0.39 4.46 -34.71
C SER A 174 0.80 4.03 -33.83
N ASP A 175 0.74 4.25 -32.52
CA ASP A 175 1.85 4.05 -31.58
C ASP A 175 2.24 2.58 -31.51
N ARG A 176 3.55 2.34 -31.32
CA ARG A 176 4.08 0.98 -31.21
C ARG A 176 3.50 0.26 -29.99
N LEU A 177 3.48 0.91 -28.83
CA LEU A 177 2.94 0.32 -27.60
C LEU A 177 1.45 -0.02 -27.72
N TYR A 178 0.67 0.81 -28.42
CA TYR A 178 -0.73 0.50 -28.71
C TYR A 178 -0.84 -0.81 -29.50
N LYS A 179 -0.09 -0.94 -30.60
CA LYS A 179 -0.10 -2.14 -31.47
C LYS A 179 0.43 -3.39 -30.79
N ASP A 180 1.50 -3.26 -30.00
CA ASP A 180 2.11 -4.37 -29.28
C ASP A 180 1.12 -4.93 -28.22
N VAL A 181 0.31 -4.06 -27.58
CA VAL A 181 -0.76 -4.44 -26.64
C VAL A 181 -2.02 -4.95 -27.35
N GLU A 182 -2.45 -4.30 -28.43
CA GLU A 182 -3.55 -4.75 -29.30
C GLU A 182 -3.28 -6.17 -29.83
N GLN A 183 -2.04 -6.46 -30.23
CA GLN A 183 -1.65 -7.79 -30.66
C GLN A 183 -1.83 -8.82 -29.53
N GLN A 184 -1.40 -8.50 -28.30
CA GLN A 184 -1.51 -9.39 -27.13
C GLN A 184 -2.98 -9.65 -26.74
N MET A 185 -3.84 -8.63 -26.80
CA MET A 185 -5.27 -8.74 -26.46
C MET A 185 -6.02 -9.77 -27.32
N ASN A 186 -5.53 -10.11 -28.52
CA ASN A 186 -6.12 -11.19 -29.34
C ASN A 186 -6.07 -12.58 -28.67
N ASN A 187 -5.19 -12.79 -27.69
CA ASN A 187 -5.09 -14.07 -26.97
C ASN A 187 -6.35 -14.39 -26.14
N ILE A 188 -7.20 -13.40 -25.85
CA ILE A 188 -8.49 -13.56 -25.16
C ILE A 188 -9.40 -14.62 -25.86
N GLY A 189 -9.20 -14.87 -27.15
CA GLY A 189 -9.73 -16.05 -27.85
C GLY A 189 -11.04 -15.83 -28.62
N TYR A 190 -11.53 -14.58 -28.66
CA TYR A 190 -12.70 -14.14 -29.41
C TYR A 190 -12.54 -12.66 -29.79
N GLN A 191 -13.53 -12.07 -30.47
CA GLN A 191 -13.39 -10.75 -31.10
C GLN A 191 -13.43 -9.61 -30.07
N VAL A 192 -12.26 -9.24 -29.57
CA VAL A 192 -12.06 -8.03 -28.77
C VAL A 192 -12.14 -6.78 -29.65
N ASN A 193 -12.93 -5.80 -29.23
CA ASN A 193 -12.98 -4.46 -29.82
C ASN A 193 -12.45 -3.43 -28.81
N ILE A 194 -11.24 -2.93 -29.03
CA ILE A 194 -10.58 -1.94 -28.17
C ILE A 194 -11.25 -0.57 -28.36
N ILE A 195 -11.75 0.00 -27.26
CA ILE A 195 -12.35 1.34 -27.19
C ILE A 195 -11.24 2.37 -26.91
N SER A 196 -10.39 2.10 -25.93
CA SER A 196 -9.25 2.94 -25.58
C SER A 196 -8.07 2.15 -25.03
N ILE A 197 -6.87 2.65 -25.28
CA ILE A 197 -5.67 2.35 -24.48
C ILE A 197 -5.17 3.69 -23.95
N GLU A 198 -5.20 3.85 -22.63
CA GLU A 198 -4.84 5.08 -21.94
C GLU A 198 -3.62 4.82 -21.06
N GLN A 199 -2.52 5.52 -21.32
CA GLN A 199 -1.39 5.52 -20.42
C GLN A 199 -1.76 6.28 -19.14
N ILE A 200 -1.52 5.63 -18.01
CA ILE A 200 -1.73 6.20 -16.69
C ILE A 200 -0.49 7.00 -16.33
N LYS A 201 -0.67 8.26 -15.99
CA LYS A 201 0.35 9.16 -15.46
C LYS A 201 0.00 9.50 -14.04
N ASN A 202 0.64 8.79 -13.10
CA ASN A 202 0.51 9.02 -11.68
C ASN A 202 1.94 9.12 -11.12
N PRO A 203 2.51 10.34 -11.02
CA PRO A 203 3.91 10.53 -10.62
C PRO A 203 4.22 9.92 -9.25
N LEU A 204 3.20 9.82 -8.40
CA LEU A 204 3.26 9.17 -7.10
C LEU A 204 3.58 7.68 -7.29
N LEU A 205 2.68 6.92 -7.92
CA LEU A 205 2.89 5.49 -8.20
C LEU A 205 4.19 5.22 -9.01
N GLU A 206 4.57 6.12 -9.92
CA GLU A 206 5.81 6.01 -10.70
C GLU A 206 7.08 6.13 -9.83
N ASP A 207 7.20 7.16 -8.99
CA ASP A 207 8.33 7.39 -8.08
C ASP A 207 8.49 6.22 -7.08
N GLN A 208 7.37 5.79 -6.53
CA GLN A 208 7.24 4.71 -5.58
C GLN A 208 7.72 3.36 -6.15
N TYR A 209 7.21 2.99 -7.33
CA TYR A 209 7.59 1.79 -8.05
C TYR A 209 9.09 1.76 -8.34
N GLU A 210 9.64 2.88 -8.83
CA GLU A 210 11.05 3.02 -9.11
C GLU A 210 11.94 3.03 -7.85
N ALA A 211 11.40 3.38 -6.67
CA ALA A 211 12.11 3.23 -5.40
C ALA A 211 12.19 1.75 -4.97
N LEU A 212 11.05 1.04 -4.92
CA LEU A 212 11.00 -0.36 -4.50
C LEU A 212 11.74 -1.28 -5.48
N LYS A 213 11.64 -1.02 -6.79
CA LYS A 213 12.42 -1.70 -7.85
C LYS A 213 13.92 -1.67 -7.58
N LYS A 214 14.47 -0.52 -7.16
CA LYS A 214 15.90 -0.37 -6.82
C LYS A 214 16.29 -1.13 -5.55
N ILE A 215 15.37 -1.33 -4.61
CA ILE A 215 15.61 -2.13 -3.40
C ILE A 215 15.61 -3.62 -3.73
N ILE A 216 14.55 -4.11 -4.38
CA ILE A 216 14.43 -5.52 -4.75
C ILE A 216 15.59 -5.92 -5.69
N ALA A 217 15.98 -5.06 -6.64
CA ALA A 217 17.16 -5.26 -7.47
C ALA A 217 18.43 -5.54 -6.62
N LYS A 218 18.73 -4.72 -5.60
CA LYS A 218 19.89 -4.92 -4.70
C LYS A 218 19.82 -6.22 -3.90
N GLN A 219 18.62 -6.76 -3.68
CA GLN A 219 18.37 -8.03 -2.98
C GLN A 219 18.41 -9.26 -3.91
N CYS A 220 18.53 -9.04 -5.23
CA CYS A 220 18.54 -10.08 -6.26
C CYS A 220 19.92 -10.26 -6.91
N SER A 221 20.15 -11.44 -7.48
CA SER A 221 21.41 -11.76 -8.17
C SER A 221 21.63 -10.81 -9.36
N GLY A 222 22.84 -10.28 -9.49
CA GLY A 222 23.21 -9.41 -10.62
C GLY A 222 22.58 -8.01 -10.62
N PHE A 223 21.92 -7.60 -9.54
CA PHE A 223 21.13 -6.35 -9.47
C PHE A 223 19.92 -6.31 -10.42
N ASP A 224 19.37 -7.47 -10.79
CA ASP A 224 18.19 -7.58 -11.66
C ASP A 224 16.88 -7.55 -10.83
N PRO A 225 15.98 -6.58 -11.03
CA PRO A 225 14.66 -6.58 -10.38
C PRO A 225 13.70 -7.67 -10.90
N ASN A 226 14.01 -8.36 -12.01
CA ASN A 226 13.09 -9.29 -12.70
C ASN A 226 11.74 -8.59 -12.97
N GLU A 227 11.81 -7.43 -13.62
CA GLU A 227 10.66 -6.64 -14.06
C GLU A 227 9.94 -7.35 -15.22
N ARG A 228 8.61 -7.43 -15.13
CA ARG A 228 7.75 -7.96 -16.18
C ARG A 228 6.58 -7.04 -16.48
N GLU A 229 6.09 -7.10 -17.70
CA GLU A 229 4.85 -6.48 -18.12
C GLU A 229 3.76 -7.55 -18.15
N LEU A 230 2.71 -7.37 -17.36
CA LEU A 230 1.67 -8.37 -17.08
C LEU A 230 0.27 -7.74 -17.06
N PHE A 231 -0.77 -8.56 -17.21
CA PHE A 231 -2.17 -8.15 -17.24
C PHE A 231 -2.88 -8.37 -15.90
N HIS A 232 -3.77 -7.46 -15.52
CA HIS A 232 -4.67 -7.57 -14.36
C HIS A 232 -6.09 -7.20 -14.77
N GLY A 233 -7.06 -8.08 -14.55
CA GLY A 233 -8.48 -7.79 -14.78
C GLY A 233 -9.15 -7.32 -13.50
N THR A 234 -10.06 -6.36 -13.62
CA THR A 234 -10.77 -5.81 -12.46
C THR A 234 -12.19 -5.40 -12.83
N SER A 235 -12.96 -5.01 -11.81
CA SER A 235 -14.36 -4.58 -11.92
C SER A 235 -14.74 -3.62 -10.80
N GLY A 236 -15.85 -2.91 -10.98
CA GLY A 236 -16.44 -1.99 -10.01
C GLY A 236 -15.47 -0.91 -9.55
N GLU A 237 -15.39 -0.71 -8.24
CA GLU A 237 -14.50 0.29 -7.61
C GLU A 237 -13.01 0.04 -7.92
N GLY A 238 -12.62 -1.19 -8.26
CA GLY A 238 -11.25 -1.52 -8.66
C GLY A 238 -10.81 -0.84 -9.96
N ILE A 239 -11.75 -0.48 -10.85
CA ILE A 239 -11.44 0.24 -12.09
C ILE A 239 -10.80 1.60 -11.80
N ASP A 240 -11.40 2.43 -10.95
CA ASP A 240 -10.85 3.75 -10.65
C ASP A 240 -9.86 3.70 -9.47
N GLY A 241 -10.08 2.80 -8.51
CA GLY A 241 -9.18 2.59 -7.37
C GLY A 241 -7.75 2.24 -7.78
N ILE A 242 -7.56 1.31 -8.74
CA ILE A 242 -6.20 0.92 -9.17
C ILE A 242 -5.48 2.06 -9.92
N ARG A 243 -6.21 2.86 -10.71
CA ARG A 243 -5.64 4.01 -11.44
C ARG A 243 -5.06 5.05 -10.47
N ASP A 244 -5.82 5.37 -9.43
CA ASP A 244 -5.50 6.45 -8.50
C ASP A 244 -4.54 5.98 -7.40
N ASN A 245 -4.76 4.76 -6.91
CA ASN A 245 -4.17 4.25 -5.68
C ASN A 245 -3.43 2.92 -5.85
N GLY A 246 -3.11 2.46 -7.08
CA GLY A 246 -2.27 1.28 -7.30
C GLY A 246 -2.85 -0.05 -6.79
N PHE A 247 -1.97 -1.01 -6.48
CA PHE A 247 -2.35 -2.37 -6.08
C PHE A 247 -2.28 -2.59 -4.57
N ASP A 248 -3.16 -1.90 -3.83
CA ASP A 248 -3.25 -1.83 -2.36
C ASP A 248 -3.70 -3.16 -1.71
N ASP A 249 -2.80 -3.74 -0.91
CA ASP A 249 -2.94 -5.04 -0.24
C ASP A 249 -4.05 -5.07 0.81
N ARG A 250 -4.53 -3.90 1.26
CA ARG A 250 -5.74 -3.77 2.09
C ARG A 250 -7.00 -4.18 1.32
N TYR A 251 -7.02 -4.03 -0.01
CA TYR A 251 -8.06 -4.57 -0.88
C TYR A 251 -7.71 -5.97 -1.40
N PHE A 252 -6.41 -6.26 -1.58
CA PHE A 252 -5.90 -7.55 -2.06
C PHE A 252 -5.33 -8.41 -0.91
N SER A 253 -6.22 -8.91 -0.03
CA SER A 253 -5.90 -9.69 1.18
C SER A 253 -4.96 -10.91 1.02
N HIS A 254 -4.73 -11.37 -0.20
CA HIS A 254 -3.84 -12.50 -0.55
C HIS A 254 -2.84 -12.12 -1.65
N GLY A 255 -2.49 -10.84 -1.74
CA GLY A 255 -1.63 -10.25 -2.77
C GLY A 255 -2.38 -9.91 -4.06
N ALA A 256 -1.77 -9.05 -4.88
CA ALA A 256 -2.28 -8.67 -6.19
C ALA A 256 -1.84 -9.70 -7.25
N TYR A 257 -2.81 -10.21 -8.02
CA TYR A 257 -2.63 -11.26 -9.02
C TYR A 257 -2.46 -10.67 -10.43
N PHE A 258 -1.53 -11.23 -11.19
CA PHE A 258 -1.20 -10.83 -12.56
C PHE A 258 -1.01 -12.06 -13.44
N ALA A 259 -1.27 -11.93 -14.74
CA ALA A 259 -1.03 -13.00 -15.72
C ALA A 259 -0.21 -12.49 -16.91
N ASP A 260 0.55 -13.37 -17.55
CA ASP A 260 1.21 -13.07 -18.83
C ASP A 260 0.27 -13.22 -20.04
N ASP A 261 -0.86 -13.90 -19.86
CA ASP A 261 -1.93 -14.03 -20.86
C ASP A 261 -3.17 -13.17 -20.48
N PRO A 262 -3.61 -12.21 -21.31
CA PRO A 262 -4.80 -11.41 -21.03
C PRO A 262 -6.10 -12.22 -21.01
N ALA A 263 -6.14 -13.44 -21.59
CA ALA A 263 -7.28 -14.35 -21.48
C ALA A 263 -7.55 -14.81 -20.04
N LYS A 264 -6.50 -14.87 -19.21
CA LYS A 264 -6.64 -15.13 -17.78
C LYS A 264 -7.20 -13.92 -17.06
N SER A 265 -6.59 -12.75 -17.27
CA SER A 265 -7.02 -11.49 -16.66
C SER A 265 -8.46 -11.14 -17.03
N HIS A 266 -8.89 -11.43 -18.27
CA HIS A 266 -10.29 -11.26 -18.70
C HIS A 266 -11.29 -11.94 -17.75
N GLN A 267 -10.99 -13.13 -17.22
CA GLN A 267 -11.88 -13.90 -16.34
C GLN A 267 -12.23 -13.16 -15.03
N TYR A 268 -11.45 -12.14 -14.68
CA TYR A 268 -11.64 -11.27 -13.51
C TYR A 268 -12.25 -9.91 -13.86
N THR A 269 -12.70 -9.72 -15.11
CA THR A 269 -13.45 -8.54 -15.53
C THR A 269 -14.95 -8.80 -15.48
N ALA A 270 -15.70 -7.80 -15.03
CA ALA A 270 -17.15 -7.75 -15.16
C ALA A 270 -17.56 -6.73 -16.22
N THR A 271 -18.78 -6.83 -16.70
CA THR A 271 -19.46 -5.80 -17.49
C THR A 271 -20.06 -4.78 -16.53
N ASP A 272 -19.29 -3.79 -16.10
CA ASP A 272 -19.70 -2.81 -15.07
C ASP A 272 -20.66 -1.71 -15.57
N LEU A 273 -21.03 -1.77 -16.84
CA LEU A 273 -21.89 -0.81 -17.51
C LEU A 273 -22.94 -1.55 -18.34
N ASN A 274 -24.04 -0.87 -18.68
CA ASN A 274 -25.16 -1.43 -19.45
C ASN A 274 -24.83 -1.69 -20.94
N ASP A 275 -23.55 -1.87 -21.29
CA ASP A 275 -23.01 -1.81 -22.66
C ASP A 275 -21.86 -2.81 -22.93
N ASP A 276 -21.71 -3.85 -22.08
CA ASP A 276 -20.67 -4.89 -22.17
C ASP A 276 -19.20 -4.40 -22.08
N THR A 277 -18.96 -3.14 -21.67
CA THR A 277 -17.60 -2.60 -21.50
C THR A 277 -16.85 -3.26 -20.35
N ARG A 278 -15.57 -3.58 -20.59
CA ARG A 278 -14.63 -4.22 -19.66
C ARG A 278 -13.31 -3.45 -19.58
N VAL A 279 -12.59 -3.61 -18.47
CA VAL A 279 -11.28 -2.99 -18.24
C VAL A 279 -10.24 -4.03 -17.86
N ILE A 280 -9.09 -4.02 -18.55
CA ILE A 280 -7.86 -4.71 -18.13
C ILE A 280 -6.76 -3.67 -17.94
N TYR A 281 -5.98 -3.83 -16.88
CA TYR A 281 -4.73 -3.10 -16.66
C TYR A 281 -3.54 -3.86 -17.26
N TYR A 282 -2.73 -3.15 -18.03
CA TYR A 282 -1.37 -3.59 -18.38
C TYR A 282 -0.40 -2.93 -17.40
N THR A 283 0.39 -3.75 -16.71
CA THR A 283 1.04 -3.41 -15.44
C THR A 283 2.51 -3.80 -15.48
N LYS A 284 3.39 -2.94 -14.98
CA LYS A 284 4.80 -3.30 -14.73
C LYS A 284 4.92 -3.89 -13.34
N VAL A 285 5.52 -5.06 -13.19
CA VAL A 285 5.59 -5.81 -11.94
C VAL A 285 7.02 -6.26 -11.66
N VAL A 286 7.55 -5.93 -10.49
CA VAL A 286 8.88 -6.33 -10.02
C VAL A 286 8.77 -7.68 -9.33
N LEU A 287 9.21 -8.76 -9.97
CA LEU A 287 9.09 -10.09 -9.37
C LEU A 287 10.24 -10.44 -8.41
N GLY A 288 11.44 -9.87 -8.63
CA GLY A 288 12.65 -10.22 -7.90
C GLY A 288 12.94 -11.73 -7.91
N ASN A 289 13.53 -12.23 -6.81
CA ASN A 289 13.55 -13.66 -6.50
C ASN A 289 12.12 -14.21 -6.40
N VAL A 290 11.78 -15.24 -7.19
CA VAL A 290 10.40 -15.78 -7.30
C VAL A 290 10.25 -17.14 -6.59
N SER A 291 9.23 -17.29 -5.76
CA SER A 291 8.83 -18.57 -5.18
C SER A 291 7.92 -19.33 -6.14
N HIS A 292 8.38 -20.47 -6.65
CA HIS A 292 7.56 -21.34 -7.51
C HIS A 292 6.64 -22.24 -6.67
N GLN A 293 5.33 -22.13 -6.89
CA GLN A 293 4.31 -22.93 -6.22
C GLN A 293 3.76 -24.01 -7.16
N SER A 294 3.94 -25.27 -6.76
CA SER A 294 3.45 -26.44 -7.52
C SER A 294 1.97 -26.76 -7.25
N VAL A 295 1.38 -26.17 -6.20
CA VAL A 295 -0.01 -26.34 -5.77
C VAL A 295 -0.53 -24.96 -5.37
N PRO A 296 -1.75 -24.56 -5.78
CA PRO A 296 -2.34 -23.31 -5.31
C PRO A 296 -2.47 -23.31 -3.78
N SER A 297 -1.88 -22.31 -3.12
CA SER A 297 -2.10 -22.04 -1.71
C SER A 297 -2.93 -20.77 -1.56
N THR A 298 -4.10 -20.89 -0.94
CA THR A 298 -4.98 -19.76 -0.60
C THR A 298 -4.64 -19.15 0.75
N GLU A 299 -3.60 -19.63 1.44
CA GLU A 299 -3.22 -19.17 2.79
C GLU A 299 -2.00 -18.22 2.79
N LEU A 300 -1.38 -17.98 1.63
CA LEU A 300 -0.25 -17.06 1.52
C LEU A 300 -0.72 -15.62 1.54
N VAL A 301 -0.42 -14.92 2.64
CA VAL A 301 -0.56 -13.47 2.81
C VAL A 301 0.75 -12.70 2.54
N SER A 302 1.84 -13.41 2.25
CA SER A 302 3.12 -12.84 1.85
C SER A 302 3.95 -13.85 1.03
N ALA A 303 4.94 -13.35 0.29
CA ALA A 303 5.91 -14.21 -0.36
C ALA A 303 6.83 -14.84 0.71
N PRO A 304 7.07 -16.17 0.68
CA PRO A 304 7.93 -16.81 1.66
C PRO A 304 9.38 -16.33 1.52
N LEU A 305 10.11 -16.15 2.62
CA LEU A 305 11.53 -15.78 2.55
C LEU A 305 12.35 -16.88 1.84
N PRO A 306 13.34 -16.53 0.99
CA PRO A 306 13.87 -15.20 0.68
C PRO A 306 13.30 -14.59 -0.63
N TYR A 307 12.05 -14.90 -0.98
CA TYR A 307 11.42 -14.50 -2.22
C TYR A 307 10.61 -13.19 -2.07
N HIS A 308 10.41 -12.49 -3.18
CA HIS A 308 9.66 -11.23 -3.25
C HIS A 308 8.28 -11.39 -3.91
N SER A 309 8.12 -12.44 -4.71
CA SER A 309 6.88 -12.77 -5.40
C SER A 309 6.64 -14.28 -5.41
N VAL A 310 5.41 -14.67 -5.75
CA VAL A 310 4.99 -16.06 -5.95
C VAL A 310 4.59 -16.24 -7.42
N VAL A 311 4.93 -17.38 -8.02
CA VAL A 311 4.42 -17.77 -9.34
C VAL A 311 3.85 -19.19 -9.28
N GLY A 312 2.73 -19.41 -9.96
CA GLY A 312 2.12 -20.72 -10.14
C GLY A 312 1.47 -20.85 -11.51
N THR A 313 1.19 -22.08 -11.93
CA THR A 313 0.47 -22.34 -13.18
C THR A 313 -0.78 -23.18 -12.88
N LEU A 314 -1.96 -22.67 -13.26
CA LEU A 314 -3.24 -23.34 -13.06
C LEU A 314 -4.07 -23.27 -14.35
N ASN A 315 -4.64 -24.41 -14.75
CA ASN A 315 -5.47 -24.54 -15.96
C ASN A 315 -4.82 -24.01 -17.26
N GLY A 316 -3.48 -24.04 -17.34
CA GLY A 316 -2.71 -23.57 -18.50
C GLY A 316 -2.26 -22.11 -18.43
N PHE A 317 -2.75 -21.32 -17.46
CA PHE A 317 -2.34 -19.94 -17.25
C PHE A 317 -1.29 -19.81 -16.16
N THR A 318 -0.30 -18.95 -16.36
CA THR A 318 0.69 -18.60 -15.33
C THR A 318 0.23 -17.34 -14.60
N GLU A 319 0.15 -17.44 -13.27
CA GLU A 319 -0.24 -16.35 -12.39
C GLU A 319 0.95 -15.95 -11.50
N TYR A 320 1.16 -14.64 -11.38
CA TYR A 320 2.20 -14.01 -10.60
C TYR A 320 1.55 -13.19 -9.50
N ILE A 321 2.00 -13.35 -8.26
CA ILE A 321 1.44 -12.68 -7.09
C ILE A 321 2.53 -11.84 -6.44
N VAL A 322 2.24 -10.55 -6.23
CA VAL A 322 3.05 -9.67 -5.37
C VAL A 322 2.21 -9.19 -4.21
N TYR A 323 2.86 -9.05 -3.05
CA TYR A 323 2.20 -8.73 -1.78
C TYR A 323 2.56 -7.33 -1.28
N ARG A 324 3.71 -6.80 -1.70
CA ARG A 324 4.13 -5.46 -1.31
C ARG A 324 3.48 -4.46 -2.26
N TYR A 325 2.84 -3.44 -1.70
CA TYR A 325 2.42 -2.31 -2.48
C TYR A 325 3.61 -1.64 -3.20
N GLY A 326 3.36 -1.07 -4.38
CA GLY A 326 4.40 -0.49 -5.24
C GLY A 326 5.28 -1.49 -5.96
N GLN A 327 5.12 -2.79 -5.70
CA GLN A 327 5.80 -3.82 -6.46
C GLN A 327 5.17 -3.99 -7.85
N ALA A 328 4.00 -3.39 -8.07
CA ALA A 328 3.28 -3.29 -9.34
C ALA A 328 2.85 -1.84 -9.62
N LEU A 329 3.11 -1.35 -10.83
CA LEU A 329 2.71 -0.04 -11.35
C LEU A 329 1.69 -0.23 -12.48
N PRO A 330 0.41 0.17 -12.30
CA PRO A 330 -0.57 0.15 -13.37
C PRO A 330 -0.12 1.17 -14.43
N TYR A 331 0.16 0.68 -15.64
CA TYR A 331 0.85 1.46 -16.67
C TYR A 331 -0.08 1.90 -17.79
N LEU A 332 -0.97 1.00 -18.25
CA LEU A 332 -2.04 1.32 -19.20
C LEU A 332 -3.38 0.80 -18.68
N LYS A 333 -4.44 1.61 -18.85
CA LYS A 333 -5.84 1.18 -18.77
C LYS A 333 -6.31 0.81 -20.17
N ILE A 334 -6.77 -0.43 -20.37
CA ILE A 334 -7.30 -0.93 -21.64
C ILE A 334 -8.81 -1.09 -21.47
N THR A 335 -9.59 -0.30 -22.20
CA THR A 335 -11.06 -0.36 -22.21
C THR A 335 -11.52 -1.01 -23.50
N TYR A 336 -12.37 -2.04 -23.42
CA TYR A 336 -12.75 -2.85 -24.57
C TYR A 336 -14.12 -3.52 -24.39
N THR A 337 -14.72 -3.98 -25.49
CA THR A 337 -15.86 -4.92 -25.49
C THR A 337 -15.40 -6.27 -26.06
N ALA A 338 -16.02 -7.36 -25.61
CA ALA A 338 -15.58 -8.73 -25.91
C ALA A 338 -16.72 -9.74 -25.72
#